data_AF-A0A3S3QXA1-F1
#
_entry.id   AF-A0A3S3QXA1-F1
#
_cell.length_a   1.000
_cell.length_b   1.000
_cell.length_c   1.000
_cell.angle_alpha   90.00
_cell.angle_beta   90.00
_cell.angle_gamma   90.00
#
_symmetry.space_group_name_H-M   'P 1'
#
loop_
_entity.id
_entity.type
_entity.pdbx_description
1 polymer ?
#
loop_
_entity_poly.entity_id
_entity_poly.type
_entity_poly.pdbx_seq_one_letter_code
_entity_poly.pdbx_strand_id
1 'polypeptide(L)' 'VIQVGDNHNACRIRGDNNRNYSLRVPHNGCGTRHVVSSGSFFNTLFIRYHPSLEMEGDQLKSIVCKFGTGSVYVG' A
#
# COMPACT_ATOMS: atom_id res chain seq x y z
N VAL A 1 -11.67 5.32 -5.44
CA VAL A 1 -11.41 4.15 -4.57
C VAL A 1 -9.91 3.99 -4.44
N ILE A 2 -9.42 3.77 -3.22
CA ILE A 2 -8.01 3.49 -2.92
C ILE A 2 -7.92 2.02 -2.53
N GLN A 3 -6.99 1.27 -3.11
CA GLN A 3 -6.80 -0.16 -2.83
C GLN A 3 -5.32 -0.50 -2.80
N VAL A 4 -4.92 -1.44 -1.95
CA VAL A 4 -3.54 -1.94 -1.88
C VAL A 4 -3.52 -3.42 -2.22
N GLY A 5 -2.72 -3.78 -3.22
CA GLY A 5 -2.52 -5.14 -3.72
C GLY A 5 -3.84 -5.85 -4.04
N ASP A 6 -4.05 -7.01 -3.42
CA ASP A 6 -5.19 -7.87 -3.70
C ASP A 6 -6.52 -7.20 -3.39
N ASN A 7 -7.57 -7.61 -4.12
CA ASN A 7 -8.92 -7.08 -3.96
C ASN A 7 -9.61 -7.66 -2.72
N HIS A 8 -9.10 -7.33 -1.54
CA HIS A 8 -9.66 -7.68 -0.24
C HIS A 8 -10.26 -6.44 0.44
N ASN A 9 -11.43 -6.57 1.06
CA ASN A 9 -12.16 -5.42 1.64
C ASN A 9 -11.36 -4.64 2.71
N ALA A 10 -10.51 -5.33 3.48
CA ALA A 10 -9.63 -4.72 4.48
C ALA A 10 -8.50 -3.84 3.88
N CYS A 11 -8.22 -4.02 2.58
CA CYS A 11 -7.13 -3.36 1.86
C CYS A 11 -7.67 -2.25 0.94
N ARG A 12 -8.91 -1.81 1.15
CA ARG A 12 -9.62 -0.90 0.28
C ARG A 12 -10.36 0.16 1.07
N ILE A 13 -10.31 1.39 0.57
CA ILE A 13 -11.08 2.53 1.08
C ILE A 13 -11.87 3.13 -0.08
N ARG A 14 -13.14 3.44 0.18
CA ARG A 14 -13.95 4.25 -0.73
C ARG A 14 -13.87 5.69 -0.26
N GLY A 15 -13.58 6.60 -1.18
CA GLY A 15 -13.54 8.03 -0.88
C GLY A 15 -14.93 8.54 -0.52
N ASP A 16 -14.98 9.47 0.43
CA ASP A 16 -16.17 10.11 0.99
C ASP A 16 -16.06 11.65 0.94
N ASN A 17 -15.30 12.17 -0.03
CA ASN A 17 -14.96 13.59 -0.23
C ASN A 17 -14.08 14.22 0.86
N ASN A 18 -13.49 13.42 1.75
CA ASN A 18 -12.45 13.93 2.65
C ASN A 18 -11.16 14.26 1.89
N ARG A 19 -10.35 15.18 2.46
CA ARG A 19 -9.09 15.63 1.86
C ARG A 19 -7.93 14.66 2.09
N ASN A 20 -8.02 13.85 3.15
CA ASN A 20 -6.97 12.92 3.55
C ASN A 20 -7.56 11.55 3.86
N TYR A 21 -6.85 10.49 3.45
CA TYR A 21 -7.22 9.10 3.73
C TYR A 21 -6.00 8.38 4.32
N SER A 22 -6.24 7.47 5.24
CA SER A 22 -5.20 6.61 5.84
C SER A 22 -5.61 5.16 5.70
N LEU A 23 -4.72 4.33 5.15
CA LEU A 23 -4.89 2.90 5.01
C LEU A 23 -3.76 2.18 5.74
N ARG A 24 -4.09 1.28 6.67
CA ARG A 24 -3.12 0.41 7.33
C ARG A 24 -2.99 -0.87 6.52
N VAL A 25 -1.78 -1.15 6.05
CA VAL A 25 -1.48 -2.34 5.25
C VAL A 25 -0.69 -3.32 6.10
N PRO A 26 -1.21 -4.53 6.39
CA PRO A 26 -0.45 -5.57 7.07
C PRO A 26 0.72 -6.06 6.22
N HIS A 27 1.89 -6.22 6.83
CA HIS A 27 3.11 -6.71 6.17
C HIS A 27 2.97 -8.15 5.60
N ASN A 28 2.02 -8.93 6.13
CA ASN A 28 1.70 -10.29 5.72
C ASN A 28 0.32 -10.41 5.03
N GLY A 29 -0.30 -9.28 4.66
CA GLY A 29 -1.64 -9.24 4.06
C GLY A 29 -1.70 -8.32 2.85
N CYS A 30 -2.89 -8.19 2.25
CA CYS A 30 -3.15 -7.32 1.09
C CYS A 30 -2.24 -7.61 -0.12
N GLY A 31 -1.76 -8.84 -0.30
CA GLY A 31 -0.80 -9.16 -1.36
C GLY A 31 0.61 -8.58 -1.14
N THR A 32 0.95 -8.16 0.08
CA THR A 32 2.29 -7.63 0.40
C THR A 32 3.35 -8.71 0.19
N ARG A 33 4.37 -8.38 -0.59
CA ARG A 33 5.50 -9.28 -0.88
C ARG A 33 6.69 -8.93 0.00
N HIS A 34 7.13 -9.88 0.82
CA HIS A 34 8.38 -9.75 1.57
C HIS A 34 9.58 -10.15 0.70
N VAL A 35 10.53 -9.23 0.54
CA VAL A 35 11.81 -9.46 -0.13
C VAL A 35 12.88 -9.56 0.95
N VAL A 36 13.13 -10.81 1.37
CA VAL A 36 14.02 -11.12 2.51
C VAL A 36 15.44 -10.60 2.27
N SER A 37 15.95 -10.72 1.05
CA SER A 37 17.32 -10.30 0.69
C SER A 37 17.58 -8.81 0.91
N SER A 38 16.54 -7.97 0.89
CA SER A 38 16.64 -6.53 1.09
C SER A 38 15.94 -6.03 2.36
N GLY A 39 15.46 -6.93 3.21
CA GLY A 39 14.69 -6.57 4.42
C GLY A 39 13.54 -5.62 4.11
N SER A 40 12.82 -5.87 3.02
CA SER A 40 11.85 -4.91 2.47
C SER A 40 10.52 -5.58 2.15
N PHE A 41 9.41 -4.90 2.44
CA PHE A 41 8.06 -5.27 2.06
C PHE A 41 7.60 -4.39 0.90
N PHE A 42 7.04 -5.01 -0.13
CA PHE A 42 6.56 -4.34 -1.33
C PHE A 42 5.06 -4.54 -1.50
N ASN A 43 4.37 -3.48 -1.90
CA ASN A 43 2.99 -3.54 -2.34
C ASN A 43 2.72 -2.46 -3.39
N THR A 44 1.55 -2.52 -4.04
CA THR A 44 1.11 -1.55 -5.03
C THR A 44 -0.20 -0.92 -4.56
N LEU A 45 -0.23 0.41 -4.52
CA LEU A 45 -1.41 1.24 -4.30
C LEU A 45 -2.07 1.54 -5.63
N PHE A 46 -3.34 1.18 -5.75
CA PHE A 46 -4.23 1.50 -6.85
C PHE A 46 -5.15 2.63 -6.41
N ILE A 47 -5.12 3.75 -7.14
CA ILE A 47 -5.99 4.89 -6.93
C ILE A 47 -6.86 5.02 -8.17
N ARG A 48 -8.14 4.69 -8.00
CA ARG A 48 -9.15 4.78 -9.06
C ARG A 48 -10.03 5.98 -8.84
N TYR A 49 -10.13 6.86 -9.82
CA TYR A 49 -11.01 8.02 -9.74
C TYR A 49 -12.45 7.62 -10.08
N HIS A 50 -13.40 8.51 -9.80
CA HIS A 50 -14.76 8.27 -10.25
C HIS A 50 -14.79 8.44 -11.78
N PRO A 51 -15.45 7.57 -12.55
CA PRO A 51 -15.43 7.64 -14.02
C PRO A 51 -15.89 8.98 -14.60
N SER A 52 -16.79 9.69 -13.88
CA SER A 52 -17.28 11.02 -14.29
C SER A 52 -16.41 12.19 -13.82
N LEU A 53 -15.33 11.93 -13.08
CA LEU A 53 -14.38 12.92 -12.55
C LEU A 53 -12.93 12.59 -12.99
N GLU A 54 -12.77 11.62 -13.90
CA GLU A 54 -11.47 11.18 -14.41
C GLU A 54 -10.89 12.20 -15.38
N MET A 55 -9.62 12.55 -15.18
CA MET A 55 -8.82 13.30 -16.15
C MET A 55 -7.65 12.48 -16.74
N GLU A 56 -7.14 11.47 -16.02
CA GLU A 56 -5.92 10.73 -16.41
C GLU A 56 -5.99 9.19 -16.18
N GLY A 57 -7.15 8.65 -15.79
CA GLY A 57 -7.32 7.20 -15.55
C GLY A 57 -6.85 6.72 -14.16
N ASP A 58 -6.76 5.40 -14.01
CA ASP A 58 -6.28 4.75 -12.78
C ASP A 58 -4.77 4.99 -12.54
N GLN A 59 -4.41 5.41 -11.33
CA GLN A 59 -3.01 5.57 -10.93
C GLN A 59 -2.52 4.37 -10.12
N LEU A 60 -1.31 3.91 -10.43
CA LEU A 60 -0.61 2.88 -9.69
C LEU A 60 0.64 3.47 -9.04
N LYS A 61 0.85 3.22 -7.75
CA LYS A 61 2.06 3.64 -7.02
C LYS A 61 2.64 2.46 -6.25
N SER A 62 3.94 2.23 -6.36
CA SER A 62 4.63 1.22 -5.58
C SER A 62 4.91 1.74 -4.17
N ILE A 63 4.56 0.95 -3.15
CA ILE A 63 4.87 1.20 -1.75
C ILE A 63 5.97 0.24 -1.32
N VAL A 64 7.01 0.77 -0.69
CA VAL A 64 8.12 -0.03 -0.15
C VAL A 64 8.34 0.34 1.31
N CYS A 65 8.27 -0.65 2.20
CA CYS A 65 8.61 -0.52 3.61
C CYS A 65 9.90 -1.29 3.88
N LYS A 66 10.99 -0.59 4.18
CA LYS A 66 12.27 -1.20 4.55
C LYS A 66 12.40 -1.26 6.06
N PHE A 67 12.79 -2.41 6.61
CA PHE A 67 13.19 -2.51 8.01
C PHE A 67 14.71 -2.68 8.08
N GLY A 68 15.37 -1.82 8.85
CA GLY A 68 16.74 -2.04 9.25
C GLY A 68 16.76 -2.97 10.45
N THR A 69 17.66 -3.96 10.46
CA THR A 69 18.04 -4.59 11.72
C THR A 69 18.79 -3.54 12.53
N GLY A 70 18.19 -3.06 13.62
CA GLY A 70 18.91 -2.25 14.60
C GLY A 70 20.19 -2.98 15.02
N SER A 71 21.28 -2.23 15.25
CA SER A 71 22.57 -2.77 15.66
C SER A 71 22.38 -3.82 16.76
N VAL A 72 22.64 -5.08 16.42
CA VAL A 72 22.67 -6.16 17.39
C VAL A 72 23.91 -5.91 18.24
N TYR A 73 23.73 -5.35 19.45
CA TYR A 73 24.79 -5.35 20.45
C TYR A 73 24.98 -6.79 20.91
N VAL A 74 25.89 -7.50 20.26
CA VAL A 74 26.44 -8.75 20.76
C VAL A 74 27.45 -8.34 21.83
N GLY A 75 27.01 -8.35 23.09
CA GLY A 75 27.89 -8.26 24.25
C GLY A 75 28.69 -9.54 24.43
#